data_AF-A0ABD0P4D1-F1
#
_entry.id   AF-A0ABD0P4D1-F1
#
_cell.length_a   1.000
_cell.length_b   1.000
_cell.length_c   1.000
_cell.angle_alpha   90.00
_cell.angle_beta   90.00
_cell.angle_gamma   90.00
#
_symmetry.space_group_name_H-M   'P 1'
#
loop_
_entity.id
_entity.type
_entity.pdbx_description
1 polymer ?
#
loop_
_entity_poly.entity_id
_entity_poly.type
_entity_poly.pdbx_seq_one_letter_code
_entity_poly.pdbx_strand_id
1 'polypeptide(L)' 'MTPEELQKREEEEFNTGPLSVLTQSVKNNTQVLINCRNNKKLLGRVKAFD' A
#
# COMPACT_ATOMS: atom_id res chain seq x y z
N MET A 1 -8.36 7.81 22.01
CA MET A 1 -7.70 8.49 20.89
C MET A 1 -8.76 9.27 20.15
N THR A 2 -8.45 10.50 19.76
CA THR A 2 -9.32 11.27 18.87
C THR A 2 -9.28 10.66 17.45
N PRO A 3 -10.29 10.90 16.61
CA PRO A 3 -10.29 10.41 15.21
C PRO A 3 -9.05 10.85 14.41
N GLU A 4 -8.56 12.06 14.70
CA GLU A 4 -7.38 12.65 14.07
C GLU A 4 -6.09 11.90 14.45
N GLU A 5 -5.97 11.48 15.72
CA GLU A 5 -4.83 10.69 16.20
C GLU A 5 -4.81 9.28 15.57
N LEU A 6 -5.98 8.70 15.29
CA LEU A 6 -6.10 7.43 14.58
C LEU A 6 -5.63 7.54 13.13
N GLN A 7 -6.11 8.54 12.39
CA GLN A 7 -5.70 8.77 11.00
C GLN A 7 -4.20 9.01 10.88
N LYS A 8 -3.63 9.79 11.80
CA LYS A 8 -2.20 10.08 11.78
C LYS A 8 -1.36 8.84 12.04
N ARG A 9 -1.82 7.95 12.94
CA ARG A 9 -1.17 6.66 13.18
C ARG A 9 -1.24 5.74 11.96
N GLU A 10 -2.38 5.67 11.29
CA GLU A 10 -2.51 4.91 10.04
C GLU A 10 -1.58 5.45 8.96
N GLU A 11 -1.52 6.77 8.75
CA GLU A 11 -0.56 7.37 7.82
C GLU A 11 0.89 7.07 8.17
N GLU A 12 1.26 7.11 9.44
CA GLU A 12 2.61 6.75 9.90
C GLU A 12 2.92 5.27 9.61
N GLU A 13 1.98 4.36 9.85
CA GLU A 13 2.11 2.93 9.53
C GLU A 13 2.24 2.68 8.02
N PHE A 14 1.46 3.38 7.19
CA PHE A 14 1.57 3.30 5.73
C PHE A 14 2.87 3.87 5.18
N ASN A 15 3.49 4.83 5.85
CA ASN A 15 4.75 5.45 5.40
C ASN A 15 6.01 4.75 5.91
N THR A 16 5.96 4.14 7.11
CA THR A 16 7.15 3.55 7.75
C THR A 16 7.12 2.03 7.88
N GLY A 17 5.97 1.39 7.65
CA GLY A 17 5.79 -0.06 7.77
C GLY A 17 6.03 -0.85 6.46
N PRO A 18 5.72 -2.16 6.46
CA PRO A 18 5.83 -3.01 5.27
C PRO A 18 4.93 -2.57 4.11
N LEU A 19 3.86 -1.81 4.40
CA LEU A 19 2.95 -1.24 3.39
C LEU A 19 3.54 -0.03 2.66
N SER A 20 4.65 0.54 3.15
CA SER A 20 5.35 1.65 2.49
C SER A 20 5.77 1.34 1.05
N VAL A 21 5.99 0.06 0.72
CA VAL A 21 6.26 -0.39 -0.64
C VAL A 21 5.09 -0.10 -1.59
N LEU A 22 3.85 -0.22 -1.12
CA LEU A 22 2.66 0.08 -1.90
C LEU A 22 2.46 1.60 -2.03
N THR A 23 2.73 2.35 -0.95
CA THR A 23 2.80 3.82 -0.97
C THR A 23 3.75 4.33 -2.05
N GLN A 24 4.97 3.77 -2.07
CA GLN A 24 5.99 4.12 -3.06
C GLN A 24 5.58 3.67 -4.46
N SER A 25 4.92 2.51 -4.59
CA SER A 25 4.49 1.99 -5.88
C SER A 25 3.41 2.85 -6.54
N VAL A 26 2.49 3.41 -5.76
CA VAL A 26 1.49 4.38 -6.25
C VAL A 26 2.17 5.69 -6.65
N LYS A 27 3.00 6.27 -5.77
CA LYS A 27 3.69 7.55 -6.02
C LYS A 27 4.58 7.51 -7.27
N ASN A 28 5.34 6.43 -7.42
CA ASN A 28 6.28 6.28 -8.52
C ASN A 28 5.66 5.61 -9.75
N ASN A 29 4.38 5.22 -9.67
CA ASN A 29 3.67 4.51 -10.73
C ASN A 29 4.46 3.29 -11.24
N THR A 30 5.09 2.55 -10.31
CA THR A 30 5.92 1.38 -10.62
C THR A 30 5.04 0.17 -10.92
N GLN A 31 5.59 -0.76 -11.71
CA GLN A 31 4.92 -2.03 -11.99
C GLN A 31 5.22 -3.02 -10.86
N VAL A 32 4.17 -3.65 -10.34
CA VAL A 32 4.25 -4.65 -9.27
C VAL A 32 3.65 -5.97 -9.74
N LEU A 33 4.20 -7.07 -9.21
CA LEU A 33 3.70 -8.42 -9.40
C LEU A 33 3.07 -8.90 -8.09
N ILE A 34 1.77 -9.18 -8.11
CA ILE A 34 0.99 -9.63 -6.96
C ILE A 34 0.68 -11.12 -7.14
N ASN A 35 1.09 -11.93 -6.17
CA ASN A 35 0.68 -13.34 -6.13
C ASN A 35 -0.63 -13.47 -5.36
N CYS A 36 -1.69 -13.88 -6.04
CA CYS A 36 -3.00 -14.06 -5.43
C CYS A 36 -3.11 -15.45 -4.78
N ARG A 37 -4.00 -15.56 -3.78
CA ARG A 37 -4.25 -16.82 -3.05
C ARG A 37 -4.72 -17.99 -3.95
N ASN A 38 -5.29 -17.69 -5.12
CA ASN A 38 -5.70 -18.69 -6.11
C ASN A 38 -4.57 -19.10 -7.09
N ASN A 39 -3.30 -18.88 -6.70
CA ASN A 39 -2.09 -19.16 -7.51
C ASN A 39 -2.04 -18.43 -8.86
N LYS A 40 -2.82 -17.36 -9.03
CA LYS A 40 -2.70 -16.47 -10.19
C LYS A 40 -1.77 -15.30 -9.85
N LYS A 41 -0.98 -14.87 -10.81
CA LYS A 41 -0.11 -13.71 -10.69
C LYS A 41 -0.71 -12.53 -11.45
N LEU A 42 -0.89 -11.40 -10.79
CA LEU A 42 -1.34 -10.14 -11.40
C LEU A 42 -0.14 -9.21 -11.58
N LEU A 43 0.10 -8.77 -12.81
CA LEU A 43 1.14 -7.78 -13.12
C LEU A 43 0.45 -6.47 -13.48
N GLY A 44 0.69 -5.41 -12.71
CA GLY A 44 -0.04 -4.15 -12.88
C GLY A 44 0.61 -2.99 -12.15
N ARG A 45 -0.05 -1.83 -12.22
CA ARG A 45 0.33 -0.62 -11.47
C ARG A 45 -0.78 -0.30 -10.50
N VAL A 46 -0.43 -0.01 -9.26
CA VAL A 46 -1.40 0.29 -8.19
C VAL A 46 -1.79 1.76 -8.27
N LYS A 47 -3.09 2.06 -8.21
CA LYS A 47 -3.61 3.44 -8.15
C LYS A 47 -4.00 3.87 -6.75
N ALA A 48 -4.53 2.94 -5.97
CA ALA A 48 -4.93 3.12 -4.57
C ALA A 48 -4.75 1.78 -3.86
N PHE A 49 -4.53 1.82 -2.55
CA PHE A 49 -4.50 0.68 -1.65
C PHE A 49 -5.00 1.14 -0.28
N ASP A 50 -5.48 0.19 0.52
CA ASP A 50 -5.93 0.36 1.90
C ASP A 50 -5.17 -0.57 2.85
#